data_AF-U3AAH4-F1
#
_entry.id   AF-U3AAH4-F1
#
_cell.length_a   1.000
_cell.length_b   1.000
_cell.length_c   1.000
_cell.angle_alpha   90.00
_cell.angle_beta   90.00
_cell.angle_gamma   90.00
#
_symmetry.space_group_name_H-M   'P 1'
#
loop_
_entity.id
_entity.type
_entity.pdbx_description
1 polymer ?
#
loop_
_entity_poly.entity_id
_entity_poly.type
_entity_poly.pdbx_seq_one_letter_code
_entity_poly.pdbx_strand_id
1 'polypeptide(L)'
;MDRRDYLAALSVAGLAGLTGCSALSDHSGIGDDPPEGCGVPASFAANRGDLPADDDPTDGIPPAVSETPPARDVDPGSFPVATVDGTDVRLAPVDVAHYWWRRGAARFADARGRDAYDRAHVYGAVNSPASGSTDCDPAPYWPGGDRIVCYGGGERHLGPRRPRPSSRTTTTRCTPSTAGFSRGVEAATRSPARASSDPRRPPPPSDVRAAPARGLFAVHGPPSLVSDHPIPKGVSRETLCTVVAGWYAAGASEGATQTSAVEDATGISDAVSRQTAFLADVGVLDVDGRDHRLTERGADLAAALANDRQADARAAFRDLLAEWAPTRRVRALLDGEPMSATDLLPVLAGLAGHDPDRERVRVGLRTLLDLWTWAGVLDRTDRGAYLPGRVEAASQSSVAVGLELTIDVDPDDVENLVRAIQRGLAEDDLSTVEADLDFDE
;
A
#
# COMPACT_ATOMS: atom_id res chain seq x y z
N MET A 1 -12.85 -14.60 30.57
CA MET A 1 -14.29 -14.41 30.29
C MET A 1 -14.38 -13.17 29.39
N ASP A 2 -15.04 -13.27 28.24
CA ASP A 2 -15.19 -12.13 27.35
C ASP A 2 -16.04 -11.05 28.04
N ARG A 3 -15.72 -9.76 27.85
CA ARG A 3 -16.54 -8.65 28.37
C ARG A 3 -17.97 -8.74 27.83
N ARG A 4 -18.16 -9.19 26.59
CA ARG A 4 -19.49 -9.45 26.00
C ARG A 4 -20.20 -10.61 26.69
N ASP A 5 -19.49 -11.71 26.98
CA ASP A 5 -20.05 -12.84 27.72
C ASP A 5 -20.38 -12.46 29.18
N TYR A 6 -19.57 -11.60 29.79
CA TYR A 6 -19.80 -11.09 31.15
C TYR A 6 -21.00 -10.14 31.21
N LEU A 7 -21.16 -9.22 30.25
CA LEU A 7 -22.31 -8.31 30.16
C LEU A 7 -23.60 -9.05 29.78
N ALA A 8 -23.53 -10.04 28.88
CA ALA A 8 -24.65 -10.91 28.54
C ALA A 8 -25.04 -11.86 29.70
N ALA A 9 -24.08 -12.29 30.51
CA ALA A 9 -24.36 -13.07 31.72
C ALA A 9 -24.99 -12.21 32.83
N LEU A 10 -24.62 -10.93 32.93
CA LEU A 10 -25.20 -9.98 33.88
C LEU A 10 -26.63 -9.57 33.52
N SER A 11 -27.00 -9.53 32.23
CA SER A 11 -28.35 -9.16 31.79
C SER A 11 -29.41 -10.27 32.00
N VAL A 12 -29.01 -11.52 32.26
CA VAL A 12 -29.92 -12.65 32.53
C VAL A 12 -30.16 -12.88 34.03
N ALA A 13 -29.37 -12.28 34.92
CA ALA A 13 -29.49 -12.46 36.36
C ALA A 13 -29.67 -11.11 37.09
N GLY A 14 -30.86 -10.50 37.01
CA GLY A 14 -31.10 -9.28 37.82
C GLY A 14 -32.36 -8.46 37.52
N LEU A 15 -33.55 -9.06 37.50
CA LEU A 15 -34.81 -8.32 37.64
C LEU A 15 -35.49 -8.69 38.97
N ALA A 16 -34.94 -8.17 40.07
CA ALA A 16 -35.62 -8.17 41.36
C ALA A 16 -35.15 -6.97 42.21
N GLY A 17 -35.90 -5.87 42.08
CA GLY A 17 -36.23 -4.87 43.11
C GLY A 17 -35.11 -4.19 43.89
N LEU A 18 -34.90 -2.89 43.66
CA LEU A 18 -34.68 -1.91 44.72
C LEU A 18 -35.26 -0.54 44.32
N THR A 19 -36.32 -0.16 45.02
CA THR A 19 -36.84 1.20 45.16
C THR A 19 -36.05 1.95 46.23
N GLY A 20 -35.67 3.20 45.93
CA GLY A 20 -35.49 4.28 46.91
C GLY A 20 -34.06 4.49 47.42
N CYS A 21 -33.45 5.60 47.01
CA CYS A 21 -32.94 6.66 47.91
C CYS A 21 -32.30 7.78 47.07
N SER A 22 -33.03 8.88 46.93
CA SER A 22 -32.45 10.17 46.53
C SER A 22 -31.73 10.75 47.75
N ALA A 23 -30.40 10.84 47.68
CA ALA A 23 -29.60 11.61 48.63
C ALA A 23 -28.57 12.42 47.86
N LEU A 24 -28.73 13.74 47.94
CA LEU A 24 -27.83 14.78 47.47
C LEU A 24 -26.42 14.53 48.01
N SER A 25 -25.46 14.35 47.10
CA SER A 25 -24.04 14.51 47.38
C SER A 25 -23.47 15.44 46.33
N ASP A 26 -23.34 16.70 46.71
CA ASP A 26 -22.69 17.75 45.95
C ASP A 26 -21.17 17.47 46.02
N HIS A 27 -20.69 16.71 45.05
CA HIS A 27 -19.28 16.44 44.84
C HIS A 27 -18.88 17.16 43.55
N SER A 28 -18.14 18.26 43.69
CA SER A 28 -17.38 18.85 42.58
C SER A 28 -16.19 17.92 42.26
N GLY A 29 -16.50 16.70 41.82
CA GLY A 29 -15.57 15.81 41.17
C GLY A 29 -15.44 16.24 39.71
N ILE A 30 -14.20 16.28 39.21
CA ILE A 30 -13.94 16.29 37.77
C ILE A 30 -14.75 15.12 37.20
N GLY A 31 -15.75 15.41 36.37
CA GLY A 31 -16.56 14.36 35.75
C GLY A 31 -15.64 13.40 35.01
N ASP A 32 -15.86 12.10 35.21
CA ASP A 32 -15.13 11.05 34.48
C ASP A 32 -15.55 10.99 33.00
N ASP A 33 -16.52 11.81 32.59
CA ASP A 33 -16.99 11.92 31.22
C ASP A 33 -16.13 12.91 30.41
N PRO A 34 -15.79 12.58 29.15
CA PRO A 34 -15.11 13.52 28.27
C PRO A 34 -15.99 14.78 28.04
N PRO A 35 -15.39 15.96 27.81
CA PRO A 35 -16.17 17.18 27.59
C PRO A 35 -17.16 17.01 26.43
N GLU A 36 -18.38 17.55 26.57
CA GLU A 36 -19.37 17.54 25.49
C GLU A 36 -18.77 18.14 24.20
N GLY A 37 -18.89 17.42 23.09
CA GLY A 37 -18.26 17.77 21.81
C GLY A 37 -16.90 17.11 21.56
N CYS A 38 -16.34 16.40 22.54
CA CYS A 38 -15.18 15.53 22.36
C CYS A 38 -15.61 14.18 21.80
N GLY A 39 -15.99 14.17 20.52
CA GLY A 39 -16.42 12.96 19.85
C GLY A 39 -15.91 12.85 18.42
N VAL A 40 -16.02 11.64 17.89
CA VAL A 40 -15.89 11.39 16.45
C VAL A 40 -16.84 12.37 15.75
N PRO A 41 -16.38 13.15 14.75
CA PRO A 41 -17.25 14.13 14.11
C PRO A 41 -18.56 13.47 13.68
N ALA A 42 -19.71 14.14 13.89
CA ALA A 42 -21.03 13.55 13.64
C ALA A 42 -21.19 13.00 12.21
N SER A 43 -20.41 13.53 11.26
CA SER A 43 -20.32 13.03 9.88
C SER A 43 -19.76 11.61 9.77
N PHE A 44 -19.07 11.11 10.79
CA PHE A 44 -18.40 9.80 10.84
C PHE A 44 -19.10 8.78 11.74
N ALA A 45 -19.76 9.20 12.83
CA ALA A 45 -20.73 8.33 13.53
C ALA A 45 -21.86 7.87 12.59
N ALA A 46 -22.11 8.65 11.52
CA ALA A 46 -23.04 8.33 10.44
C ALA A 46 -22.40 7.61 9.22
N ASN A 47 -21.21 7.02 9.36
CA ASN A 47 -20.38 6.58 8.23
C ASN A 47 -21.05 5.62 7.22
N ARG A 48 -21.46 6.20 6.09
CA ARG A 48 -21.35 5.73 4.69
C ARG A 48 -21.04 4.24 4.47
N GLY A 49 -22.04 3.37 4.65
CA GLY A 49 -21.99 1.97 4.22
C GLY A 49 -22.93 1.06 5.02
N ASP A 50 -22.68 -0.25 4.95
CA ASP A 50 -23.41 -1.31 5.69
C ASP A 50 -22.80 -1.59 7.09
N LEU A 51 -21.99 -0.66 7.62
CA LEU A 51 -21.38 -0.85 8.94
C LEU A 51 -22.41 -0.60 10.06
N PRO A 52 -22.40 -1.41 11.13
CA PRO A 52 -23.34 -1.27 12.24
C PRO A 52 -23.08 0.04 12.99
N ALA A 53 -24.12 0.73 13.42
CA ALA A 53 -23.99 1.98 14.18
C ALA A 53 -23.12 1.81 15.45
N ASP A 54 -22.40 2.88 15.79
CA ASP A 54 -21.60 2.98 17.02
C ASP A 54 -22.33 3.88 18.02
N ASP A 55 -22.89 3.29 19.07
CA ASP A 55 -23.69 4.01 20.06
C ASP A 55 -22.84 4.90 20.97
N ASP A 56 -21.54 4.61 21.12
CA ASP A 56 -20.60 5.40 21.91
C ASP A 56 -19.25 5.53 21.16
N PRO A 57 -19.18 6.38 20.14
CA PRO A 57 -17.99 6.49 19.31
C PRO A 57 -16.76 7.06 20.06
N THR A 58 -16.92 7.48 21.32
CA THR A 58 -15.84 8.05 22.15
C THR A 58 -15.13 7.00 23.01
N ASP A 59 -15.70 5.80 23.11
CA ASP A 59 -15.17 4.74 23.96
C ASP A 59 -14.00 3.99 23.28
N GLY A 60 -13.80 4.16 21.97
CA GLY A 60 -12.74 3.48 21.23
C GLY A 60 -12.98 1.97 21.05
N ILE A 61 -14.13 1.45 21.46
CA ILE A 61 -14.52 0.05 21.29
C ILE A 61 -15.22 -0.07 19.94
N PRO A 62 -14.74 -0.94 19.05
CA PRO A 62 -15.40 -1.13 17.77
C PRO A 62 -16.79 -1.76 17.93
N PRO A 63 -17.78 -1.30 17.12
CA PRO A 63 -19.11 -1.89 17.09
C PRO A 63 -19.09 -3.40 16.83
N ALA A 64 -20.15 -4.08 17.26
CA ALA A 64 -20.29 -5.51 17.06
C ALA A 64 -20.47 -5.83 15.57
N VAL A 65 -19.51 -6.56 14.99
CA VAL A 65 -19.63 -7.12 13.64
C VAL A 65 -20.40 -8.45 13.65
N SER A 66 -21.01 -8.80 12.52
CA SER A 66 -21.88 -9.99 12.37
C SER A 66 -21.20 -11.32 12.72
N GLU A 67 -19.88 -11.41 12.53
CA GLU A 67 -19.10 -12.58 12.87
C GLU A 67 -18.05 -12.25 13.95
N THR A 68 -18.20 -12.83 15.13
CA THR A 68 -17.18 -12.77 16.18
C THR A 68 -16.29 -14.02 16.10
N PRO A 69 -14.96 -13.88 15.91
CA PRO A 69 -14.07 -15.05 15.85
C PRO A 69 -14.05 -15.79 17.19
N PRO A 70 -13.83 -17.12 17.24
CA PRO A 70 -13.78 -17.88 18.49
C PRO A 70 -12.69 -17.35 19.41
N ALA A 71 -12.90 -17.49 20.71
CA ALA A 71 -11.95 -17.00 21.69
C ALA A 71 -10.63 -17.77 21.57
N ARG A 72 -9.52 -17.05 21.42
CA ARG A 72 -8.16 -17.57 21.54
C ARG A 72 -7.45 -16.92 22.73
N ASP A 73 -6.63 -17.72 23.40
CA ASP A 73 -5.71 -17.23 24.41
C ASP A 73 -4.56 -16.49 23.71
N VAL A 74 -4.35 -15.24 24.12
CA VAL A 74 -3.33 -14.35 23.56
C VAL A 74 -2.52 -13.87 24.74
N ASP A 75 -1.28 -14.33 24.86
CA ASP A 75 -0.35 -13.86 25.86
C ASP A 75 0.35 -12.56 25.40
N PRO A 76 -0.02 -11.39 25.92
CA PRO A 76 0.62 -10.14 25.51
C PRO A 76 2.03 -10.00 26.10
N GLY A 77 2.37 -10.83 27.10
CA GLY A 77 3.71 -10.96 27.68
C GLY A 77 4.76 -11.36 26.65
N SER A 78 4.34 -12.14 25.64
CA SER A 78 5.19 -12.65 24.55
C SER A 78 5.52 -11.64 23.45
N PHE A 79 4.87 -10.48 23.43
CA PHE A 79 5.04 -9.52 22.34
C PHE A 79 6.40 -8.82 22.39
N PRO A 80 6.97 -8.45 21.23
CA PRO A 80 8.16 -7.60 21.19
C PRO A 80 7.94 -6.31 21.98
N VAL A 81 9.01 -5.79 22.59
CA VAL A 81 8.98 -4.53 23.34
C VAL A 81 9.86 -3.52 22.62
N ALA A 82 9.34 -2.31 22.44
CA ALA A 82 10.09 -1.15 21.98
C ALA A 82 10.12 -0.09 23.07
N THR A 83 11.28 0.53 23.30
CA THR A 83 11.40 1.64 24.24
C THR A 83 11.24 2.96 23.49
N VAL A 84 10.17 3.71 23.80
CA VAL A 84 9.86 5.03 23.23
C VAL A 84 9.90 6.05 24.35
N ASP A 85 10.76 7.07 24.23
CA ASP A 85 10.94 8.11 25.25
C ASP A 85 11.17 7.54 26.67
N GLY A 86 11.92 6.44 26.76
CA GLY A 86 12.21 5.74 28.01
C GLY A 86 11.03 4.94 28.60
N THR A 87 9.95 4.76 27.84
CA THR A 87 8.80 3.94 28.19
C THR A 87 8.77 2.69 27.33
N ASP A 88 8.67 1.53 27.96
CA ASP A 88 8.53 0.25 27.26
C ASP A 88 7.11 0.05 26.76
N VAL A 89 6.98 -0.18 25.46
CA VAL A 89 5.71 -0.36 24.74
C VAL A 89 5.72 -1.74 24.09
N ARG A 90 4.64 -2.50 24.29
CA ARG A 90 4.50 -3.81 23.66
C ARG A 90 3.97 -3.66 22.24
N LEU A 91 4.54 -4.40 21.30
CA LEU A 91 4.18 -4.37 19.89
C LEU A 91 3.26 -5.54 19.55
N ALA A 92 1.95 -5.30 19.54
CA ALA A 92 0.96 -6.29 19.12
C ALA A 92 1.07 -6.59 17.62
N PRO A 93 1.11 -7.88 17.22
CA PRO A 93 0.95 -8.27 15.83
C PRO A 93 -0.39 -7.79 15.25
N VAL A 94 -0.41 -7.44 13.96
CA VAL A 94 -1.61 -6.91 13.28
C VAL A 94 -2.79 -7.89 13.32
N ASP A 95 -2.56 -9.19 13.21
CA ASP A 95 -3.62 -10.21 13.28
C ASP A 95 -4.23 -10.31 14.70
N VAL A 96 -3.42 -10.06 15.73
CA VAL A 96 -3.85 -10.02 17.12
C VAL A 96 -4.66 -8.76 17.40
N ALA A 97 -4.20 -7.60 16.92
CA ALA A 97 -4.96 -6.36 17.00
C ALA A 97 -6.32 -6.50 16.30
N HIS A 98 -6.35 -7.05 15.08
CA HIS A 98 -7.60 -7.31 14.36
C HIS A 98 -8.52 -8.31 15.08
N TYR A 99 -7.95 -9.36 15.70
CA TYR A 99 -8.72 -10.28 16.55
C TYR A 99 -9.37 -9.56 17.74
N TRP A 100 -8.63 -8.69 18.43
CA TRP A 100 -9.18 -7.88 19.53
C TRP A 100 -10.24 -6.90 19.04
N TRP A 101 -10.03 -6.30 17.87
CA TRP A 101 -11.01 -5.42 17.21
C TRP A 101 -12.33 -6.15 16.97
N ARG A 102 -12.33 -7.30 16.28
CA ARG A 102 -13.57 -8.04 15.99
C ARG A 102 -14.36 -8.45 17.25
N ARG A 103 -13.66 -8.73 18.36
CA ARG A 103 -14.29 -9.10 19.63
C ARG A 103 -14.69 -7.91 20.50
N GLY A 104 -14.30 -6.67 20.16
CA GLY A 104 -14.44 -5.53 21.07
C GLY A 104 -13.64 -5.71 22.37
N ALA A 105 -12.50 -6.41 22.29
CA ALA A 105 -11.66 -6.79 23.43
C ALA A 105 -10.50 -5.81 23.69
N ALA A 106 -10.46 -4.70 22.96
CA ALA A 106 -9.53 -3.59 23.13
C ALA A 106 -10.17 -2.30 22.63
N ARG A 107 -9.71 -1.17 23.18
CA ARG A 107 -9.99 0.17 22.68
C ARG A 107 -8.92 0.58 21.67
N PHE A 108 -9.28 1.29 20.62
CA PHE A 108 -8.38 1.71 19.54
C PHE A 108 -8.21 3.23 19.53
N ALA A 109 -6.96 3.68 19.48
CA ALA A 109 -6.60 5.08 19.44
C ALA A 109 -5.68 5.37 18.23
N ASP A 110 -6.09 6.31 17.40
CA ASP A 110 -5.31 6.79 16.26
C ASP A 110 -4.39 7.94 16.68
N ALA A 111 -3.10 7.65 16.69
CA ALA A 111 -2.06 8.59 17.07
C ALA A 111 -1.68 9.59 15.97
N ARG A 112 -2.27 9.49 14.76
CA ARG A 112 -2.01 10.42 13.65
C ARG A 112 -2.71 11.77 13.88
N GLY A 113 -2.29 12.76 13.09
CA GLY A 113 -2.97 14.06 13.04
C GLY A 113 -4.41 13.94 12.55
N ARG A 114 -5.25 14.90 12.96
CA ARG A 114 -6.69 14.92 12.68
C ARG A 114 -7.03 14.73 11.21
N ASP A 115 -6.31 15.39 10.30
CA ASP A 115 -6.54 15.24 8.85
C ASP A 115 -6.34 13.81 8.36
N ALA A 116 -5.37 13.07 8.91
CA ALA A 116 -5.13 11.69 8.53
C ALA A 116 -6.22 10.75 9.08
N TYR A 117 -6.66 11.01 10.31
CA TYR A 117 -7.79 10.33 10.93
C TYR A 117 -9.09 10.56 10.14
N ASP A 118 -9.41 11.82 9.82
CA ASP A 118 -10.62 12.19 9.08
C ASP A 118 -10.62 11.63 7.64
N ARG A 119 -9.44 11.38 7.05
CA ARG A 119 -9.36 10.69 5.74
C ARG A 119 -9.63 9.20 5.85
N ALA A 120 -9.04 8.51 6.82
CA ALA A 120 -9.21 7.08 7.05
C ALA A 120 -8.70 6.69 8.43
N HIS A 121 -9.44 5.86 9.17
CA HIS A 121 -9.04 5.31 10.46
C HIS A 121 -9.64 3.90 10.66
N VAL A 122 -9.22 3.19 11.71
CA VAL A 122 -9.84 1.93 12.11
C VAL A 122 -11.25 2.23 12.64
N TYR A 123 -12.26 1.53 12.14
CA TYR A 123 -13.64 1.76 12.56
C TYR A 123 -13.81 1.56 14.08
N GLY A 124 -14.42 2.53 14.76
CA GLY A 124 -14.52 2.58 16.22
C GLY A 124 -13.24 3.02 16.95
N ALA A 125 -12.19 3.44 16.26
CA ALA A 125 -11.03 4.07 16.90
C ALA A 125 -11.31 5.56 17.16
N VAL A 126 -10.70 6.14 18.20
CA VAL A 126 -10.75 7.58 18.49
C VAL A 126 -9.49 8.31 18.00
N ASN A 127 -9.60 9.60 17.66
CA ASN A 127 -8.43 10.42 17.38
C ASN A 127 -7.74 10.84 18.68
N SER A 128 -6.52 10.35 18.92
CA SER A 128 -5.67 10.71 20.07
C SER A 128 -4.26 11.05 19.57
N PRO A 129 -4.08 12.22 18.90
CA PRO A 129 -2.83 12.55 18.23
C PRO A 129 -1.65 12.60 19.19
N ALA A 130 -0.52 11.98 18.80
CA ALA A 130 0.68 11.96 19.63
C ALA A 130 1.29 13.35 19.91
N SER A 131 0.95 14.37 19.10
CA SER A 131 1.35 15.76 19.33
C SER A 131 0.69 16.40 20.56
N GLY A 132 -0.30 15.73 21.17
CA GLY A 132 -0.94 16.14 22.42
C GLY A 132 -1.74 17.44 22.33
N SER A 133 -2.20 17.80 21.13
CA SER A 133 -2.71 19.15 20.81
C SER A 133 -4.19 19.21 20.44
N THR A 134 -5.01 18.24 20.86
CA THR A 134 -6.45 18.33 20.66
C THR A 134 -7.13 18.60 22.00
N ASP A 135 -7.94 19.67 22.04
CA ASP A 135 -8.83 19.97 23.17
C ASP A 135 -9.89 18.86 23.39
N CYS A 136 -9.91 17.84 22.53
CA CYS A 136 -10.90 16.78 22.44
C CYS A 136 -10.29 15.36 22.32
N ASP A 137 -9.31 14.99 23.15
CA ASP A 137 -8.84 13.59 23.23
C ASP A 137 -9.66 12.81 24.29
N PRO A 138 -10.46 11.79 23.91
CA PRO A 138 -11.24 11.00 24.86
C PRO A 138 -10.42 9.90 25.56
N ALA A 139 -9.26 9.51 25.03
CA ALA A 139 -8.48 8.40 25.57
C ALA A 139 -8.03 8.57 27.05
N PRO A 140 -7.70 9.78 27.53
CA PRO A 140 -7.40 10.03 28.94
C PRO A 140 -8.54 9.70 29.92
N TYR A 141 -9.79 9.66 29.46
CA TYR A 141 -10.99 9.40 30.27
C TYR A 141 -11.38 7.92 30.32
N TRP A 142 -10.69 7.05 29.56
CA TRP A 142 -11.04 5.64 29.55
C TRP A 142 -10.74 4.94 30.88
N PRO A 143 -11.55 3.93 31.27
CA PRO A 143 -11.34 3.17 32.49
C PRO A 143 -9.94 2.54 32.55
N GLY A 144 -9.28 2.72 33.69
CA GLY A 144 -8.02 2.03 33.97
C GLY A 144 -8.22 0.50 33.95
N GLY A 145 -7.37 -0.21 33.21
CA GLY A 145 -7.41 -1.66 33.10
C GLY A 145 -7.94 -2.17 31.77
N ASP A 146 -8.56 -1.32 30.96
CA ASP A 146 -8.88 -1.65 29.58
C ASP A 146 -7.59 -1.78 28.75
N ARG A 147 -7.62 -2.70 27.79
CA ARG A 147 -6.56 -2.88 26.82
C ARG A 147 -6.68 -1.78 25.77
N ILE A 148 -5.61 -1.04 25.55
CA ILE A 148 -5.57 0.05 24.56
C ILE A 148 -4.55 -0.30 23.48
N VAL A 149 -5.00 -0.22 22.22
CA VAL A 149 -4.19 -0.37 21.01
C VAL A 149 -4.04 0.99 20.37
N CYS A 150 -2.84 1.57 20.40
CA CYS A 150 -2.55 2.81 19.67
C CYS A 150 -1.89 2.47 18.32
N TYR A 151 -2.23 3.20 17.26
CA TYR A 151 -1.59 3.04 15.94
C TYR A 151 -1.31 4.40 15.29
N GLY A 152 -0.28 4.49 14.44
CA GLY A 152 0.25 5.76 13.95
C GLY A 152 0.80 5.72 12.52
N GLY A 153 1.16 6.90 12.00
CA GLY A 153 1.66 7.08 10.64
C GLY A 153 3.19 7.14 10.60
N GLY A 154 3.86 5.98 10.55
CA GLY A 154 5.26 5.84 10.13
C GLY A 154 6.34 6.58 10.94
N GLU A 155 7.62 6.34 10.61
CA GLU A 155 8.76 6.61 11.51
C GLU A 155 9.32 8.04 11.54
N ARG A 156 8.80 8.98 10.73
CA ARG A 156 9.51 10.25 10.45
C ARG A 156 8.93 11.54 11.04
N HIS A 157 8.00 11.48 12.00
CA HIS A 157 7.39 12.69 12.59
C HIS A 157 7.56 12.79 14.11
N LEU A 158 8.80 12.66 14.61
CA LEU A 158 9.11 12.76 16.05
C LEU A 158 10.17 13.85 16.32
N GLY A 159 9.71 15.00 16.83
CA GLY A 159 10.54 16.00 17.51
C GLY A 159 10.24 16.00 19.02
N PRO A 160 11.16 16.48 19.89
CA PRO A 160 11.06 16.27 21.33
C PRO A 160 10.18 17.31 22.03
N ARG A 161 9.23 16.87 22.89
CA ARG A 161 8.58 17.58 24.04
C ARG A 161 7.48 16.65 24.62
N ARG A 162 7.27 16.41 25.93
CA ARG A 162 7.61 17.11 27.21
C ARG A 162 7.49 16.14 28.44
N PRO A 163 8.22 16.32 29.55
CA PRO A 163 8.12 15.48 30.77
C PRO A 163 7.12 15.95 31.88
N ARG A 164 6.35 14.98 32.41
CA ARG A 164 5.96 14.58 33.82
C ARG A 164 5.28 15.56 34.86
N PRO A 165 4.68 15.07 35.99
CA PRO A 165 3.25 14.75 36.20
C PRO A 165 2.57 15.46 37.42
N SER A 166 1.28 15.20 37.68
CA SER A 166 0.66 15.30 39.02
C SER A 166 -0.09 14.01 39.39
N SER A 167 -0.14 13.72 40.69
CA SER A 167 -0.45 12.43 41.29
C SER A 167 -1.93 12.28 41.63
N ARG A 168 -2.71 11.65 40.74
CA ARG A 168 -3.91 10.84 41.00
C ARG A 168 -4.47 10.48 39.63
N THR A 169 -4.81 9.21 39.44
CA THR A 169 -5.16 8.55 38.16
C THR A 169 -3.94 8.09 37.35
N THR A 170 -3.82 6.77 37.16
CA THR A 170 -2.87 6.15 36.23
C THR A 170 -3.43 6.30 34.82
N THR A 171 -3.38 7.51 34.28
CA THR A 171 -3.86 7.83 32.92
C THR A 171 -2.91 7.24 31.89
N THR A 172 -3.46 6.44 30.98
CA THR A 172 -2.73 5.78 29.89
C THR A 172 -2.27 6.84 28.87
N ARG A 173 -0.96 7.02 28.71
CA ARG A 173 -0.39 7.78 27.57
C ARG A 173 -0.30 6.84 26.37
N CYS A 174 -0.93 7.20 25.25
CA CYS A 174 -0.53 6.65 23.96
C CYS A 174 0.88 7.17 23.64
N THR A 175 1.89 6.34 23.81
CA THR A 175 3.22 6.59 23.24
C THR A 175 3.17 6.27 21.75
N PRO A 176 3.56 7.19 20.85
CA PRO A 176 3.61 6.91 19.43
C PRO A 176 4.61 5.79 19.17
N SER A 177 4.21 4.79 18.38
CA SER A 177 5.10 3.73 17.92
C SER A 177 5.11 3.67 16.41
N THR A 178 6.26 3.29 15.90
CA THR A 178 6.66 3.17 14.50
C THR A 178 5.89 2.06 13.76
N ALA A 179 5.30 2.42 12.61
CA ALA A 179 4.85 1.59 11.46
C ALA A 179 3.42 0.96 11.42
N GLY A 180 2.59 1.49 10.49
CA GLY A 180 1.87 0.69 9.47
C GLY A 180 0.33 0.50 9.57
N PHE A 181 -0.48 1.39 8.96
CA PHE A 181 -1.96 1.28 8.82
C PHE A 181 -2.43 0.60 7.51
N SER A 182 -1.58 0.47 6.49
CA SER A 182 -2.05 0.25 5.11
C SER A 182 -2.40 -1.20 4.70
N ARG A 183 -2.43 -2.19 5.62
CA ARG A 183 -2.72 -3.61 5.27
C ARG A 183 -4.02 -4.19 5.87
N GLY A 184 -4.76 -3.43 6.67
CA GLY A 184 -5.91 -3.96 7.41
C GLY A 184 -7.26 -3.99 6.67
N VAL A 185 -7.38 -3.33 5.52
CA VAL A 185 -8.69 -3.04 4.90
C VAL A 185 -9.19 -4.14 3.95
N GLU A 186 -8.34 -5.10 3.54
CA GLU A 186 -8.63 -5.96 2.38
C GLU A 186 -8.87 -7.46 2.68
N ALA A 187 -8.74 -7.90 3.94
CA ALA A 187 -8.79 -9.34 4.27
C ALA A 187 -10.20 -9.92 4.59
N ALA A 188 -11.30 -9.27 4.19
CA ALA A 188 -12.65 -9.54 4.73
C ALA A 188 -13.63 -10.34 3.84
N THR A 189 -13.26 -10.87 2.67
CA THR A 189 -14.25 -11.51 1.75
C THR A 189 -13.83 -12.87 1.15
N ARG A 190 -13.15 -13.75 1.91
CA ARG A 190 -12.93 -15.14 1.48
C ARG A 190 -13.38 -16.17 2.52
N SER A 191 -14.50 -16.84 2.22
CA SER A 191 -14.97 -18.04 2.90
C SER A 191 -14.09 -19.26 2.59
N PRO A 192 -13.63 -20.04 3.58
CA PRO A 192 -13.20 -21.41 3.34
C PRO A 192 -14.32 -22.41 3.66
N ALA A 193 -14.39 -23.43 2.80
CA ALA A 193 -15.33 -24.53 2.86
C ALA A 193 -15.15 -25.41 4.12
N ARG A 194 -16.26 -26.04 4.52
CA ARG A 194 -16.46 -26.95 5.66
C ARG A 194 -15.44 -28.09 5.72
N ALA A 195 -14.97 -28.39 6.93
CA ALA A 195 -14.44 -29.70 7.29
C ALA A 195 -14.97 -30.17 8.65
N SER A 196 -15.09 -31.49 8.74
CA SER A 196 -15.90 -32.33 9.61
C SER A 196 -15.46 -32.40 11.07
N SER A 197 -16.45 -32.62 11.94
CA SER A 197 -16.39 -32.90 13.38
C SER A 197 -15.75 -34.24 13.74
N ASP A 198 -14.91 -34.26 14.79
CA ASP A 198 -14.50 -35.45 15.56
C ASP A 198 -14.68 -35.18 17.07
N PRO A 199 -15.53 -35.93 17.80
CA PRO A 199 -15.77 -35.69 19.22
C PRO A 199 -15.08 -36.76 20.07
N ARG A 200 -13.96 -36.41 20.72
CA ARG A 200 -13.51 -37.04 21.99
C ARG A 200 -12.26 -36.35 22.57
N ARG A 201 -12.46 -35.37 23.46
CA ARG A 201 -11.42 -34.95 24.41
C ARG A 201 -12.04 -34.52 25.75
N PRO A 202 -11.59 -35.03 26.90
CA PRO A 202 -12.09 -34.63 28.21
C PRO A 202 -11.56 -33.24 28.63
N PRO A 203 -12.26 -32.53 29.53
CA PRO A 203 -11.89 -31.17 29.92
C PRO A 203 -10.70 -31.16 30.91
N PRO A 204 -9.81 -30.15 30.87
CA PRO A 204 -8.80 -29.94 31.90
C PRO A 204 -9.40 -29.24 33.14
N PRO A 205 -8.75 -29.37 34.32
CA PRO A 205 -9.26 -28.83 35.57
C PRO A 205 -9.19 -27.29 35.63
N SER A 206 -10.24 -26.72 36.20
CA SER A 206 -10.37 -25.32 36.57
C SER A 206 -9.47 -25.00 37.77
N ASP A 207 -8.43 -24.21 37.56
CA ASP A 207 -7.90 -23.25 38.54
C ASP A 207 -6.74 -22.45 37.93
N VAL A 208 -7.06 -21.32 37.30
CA VAL A 208 -6.10 -20.25 37.02
C VAL A 208 -6.75 -18.93 37.41
N ARG A 209 -6.28 -18.34 38.51
CA ARG A 209 -6.51 -16.94 38.84
C ARG A 209 -5.91 -16.08 37.73
N ALA A 210 -6.76 -15.48 36.89
CA ALA A 210 -6.35 -14.47 35.94
C ALA A 210 -5.90 -13.21 36.68
N ALA A 211 -4.62 -12.85 36.56
CA ALA A 211 -4.15 -11.51 36.87
C ALA A 211 -4.60 -10.54 35.76
N PRO A 212 -5.01 -9.30 36.06
CA PRO A 212 -5.32 -8.33 35.03
C PRO A 212 -4.03 -7.92 34.31
N ALA A 213 -3.84 -8.42 33.09
CA ALA A 213 -2.76 -8.01 32.20
C ALA A 213 -3.03 -6.57 31.74
N ARG A 214 -2.45 -5.61 32.47
CA ARG A 214 -2.35 -4.20 32.09
C ARG A 214 -1.32 -4.07 30.98
N GLY A 215 -1.64 -3.37 29.89
CA GLY A 215 -0.66 -3.14 28.83
C GLY A 215 -1.13 -2.14 27.80
N LEU A 216 -0.21 -1.26 27.41
CA LEU A 216 -0.29 -0.45 26.22
C LEU A 216 0.30 -1.26 25.06
N PHE A 217 -0.43 -1.32 23.94
CA PHE A 217 -0.01 -2.05 22.76
C PHE A 217 0.05 -1.15 21.54
N ALA A 218 1.10 -1.30 20.74
CA ALA A 218 1.21 -0.68 19.43
C ALA A 218 1.12 -1.74 18.33
N VAL A 219 0.46 -1.44 17.22
CA VAL A 219 0.40 -2.37 16.09
C VAL A 219 1.73 -2.34 15.34
N HIS A 220 2.37 -3.50 15.16
CA HIS A 220 3.55 -3.62 14.31
C HIS A 220 3.16 -4.17 12.93
N GLY A 221 3.24 -3.30 11.91
CA GLY A 221 3.35 -3.75 10.53
C GLY A 221 4.77 -4.26 10.23
N PRO A 222 4.99 -5.04 9.15
CA PRO A 222 6.35 -5.30 8.66
C PRO A 222 7.08 -3.96 8.48
N PRO A 223 8.42 -3.91 8.65
CA PRO A 223 9.18 -2.66 8.65
C PRO A 223 8.72 -1.79 7.49
N SER A 224 8.19 -0.60 7.81
CA SER A 224 7.76 0.36 6.81
C SER A 224 8.99 0.95 6.14
N LEU A 225 9.49 0.23 5.14
CA LEU A 225 10.44 0.68 4.13
C LEU A 225 9.72 1.74 3.28
N VAL A 226 9.44 2.90 3.86
CA VAL A 226 9.16 4.13 3.11
C VAL A 226 10.50 4.61 2.60
N SER A 227 11.02 3.90 1.60
CA SER A 227 12.11 4.41 0.77
C SER A 227 11.50 5.49 -0.12
N ASP A 228 12.05 6.70 -0.07
CA ASP A 228 11.64 7.82 -0.90
C ASP A 228 12.11 7.57 -2.33
N HIS A 229 11.39 6.74 -3.06
CA HIS A 229 11.69 6.46 -4.45
C HIS A 229 11.31 7.69 -5.27
N PRO A 230 12.26 8.40 -5.90
CA PRO A 230 11.92 9.49 -6.80
C PRO A 230 11.01 8.96 -7.92
N ILE A 231 10.05 9.78 -8.32
CA ILE A 231 9.19 9.53 -9.48
C ILE A 231 9.52 10.56 -10.56
N PRO A 232 9.14 10.34 -11.83
CA PRO A 232 9.20 11.37 -12.85
C PRO A 232 8.47 12.63 -12.36
N LYS A 233 8.98 13.84 -12.65
CA LYS A 233 8.39 15.09 -12.14
C LYS A 233 7.96 15.99 -13.27
N GLY A 234 6.64 16.02 -13.53
CA GLY A 234 6.01 17.02 -14.40
C GLY A 234 6.40 16.93 -15.88
N VAL A 235 6.72 15.74 -16.39
CA VAL A 235 7.07 15.49 -17.79
C VAL A 235 6.21 14.37 -18.35
N SER A 236 5.93 14.35 -19.66
CA SER A 236 5.27 13.21 -20.31
C SER A 236 6.24 12.04 -20.47
N ARG A 237 5.71 10.86 -20.84
CA ARG A 237 6.52 9.68 -21.17
C ARG A 237 7.47 9.98 -22.34
N GLU A 238 6.97 10.63 -23.39
CA GLU A 238 7.76 10.99 -24.58
C GLU A 238 8.91 11.93 -24.19
N THR A 239 8.62 12.95 -23.39
CA THR A 239 9.64 13.89 -22.89
C THR A 239 10.70 13.16 -22.07
N LEU A 240 10.30 12.23 -21.20
CA LEU A 240 11.21 11.41 -20.42
C LEU A 240 12.10 10.54 -21.32
N CYS A 241 11.54 9.90 -22.35
CA CYS A 241 12.32 9.14 -23.34
C CYS A 241 13.31 10.04 -24.10
N THR A 242 12.90 11.25 -24.50
CA THR A 242 13.81 12.23 -25.12
C THR A 242 14.96 12.61 -24.20
N VAL A 243 14.70 12.80 -22.89
CA VAL A 243 15.76 13.07 -21.91
C VAL A 243 16.73 11.89 -21.82
N VAL A 244 16.25 10.64 -21.80
CA VAL A 244 17.11 9.46 -21.77
C VAL A 244 17.97 9.35 -23.04
N ALA A 245 17.39 9.53 -24.23
CA ALA A 245 18.15 9.58 -25.48
C ALA A 245 19.18 10.73 -25.49
N GLY A 246 18.84 11.86 -24.87
CA GLY A 246 19.72 13.02 -24.71
C GLY A 246 21.00 12.72 -23.94
N TRP A 247 20.95 11.87 -22.91
CA TRP A 247 22.15 11.43 -22.19
C TRP A 247 23.13 10.71 -23.12
N TYR A 248 22.62 9.87 -24.03
CA TYR A 248 23.46 9.20 -25.02
C TYR A 248 24.07 10.19 -26.01
N ALA A 249 23.26 11.12 -26.53
CA ALA A 249 23.72 12.17 -27.44
C ALA A 249 24.77 13.10 -26.81
N ALA A 250 24.72 13.31 -25.49
CA ALA A 250 25.69 14.07 -24.73
C ALA A 250 26.98 13.30 -24.36
N GLY A 251 27.14 12.06 -24.86
CA GLY A 251 28.33 11.23 -24.63
C GLY A 251 28.38 10.52 -23.27
N ALA A 252 27.25 10.42 -22.57
CA ALA A 252 27.22 9.83 -21.21
C ALA A 252 27.52 8.33 -21.16
N SER A 253 27.56 7.64 -22.31
CA SER A 253 28.00 6.25 -22.44
C SER A 253 29.52 6.11 -22.36
N GLU A 254 30.26 7.10 -22.86
CA GLU A 254 31.73 7.12 -22.93
C GLU A 254 32.36 7.71 -21.67
N GLY A 255 31.67 8.62 -20.98
CA GLY A 255 32.15 9.27 -19.77
C GLY A 255 31.05 9.94 -18.95
N ALA A 256 31.39 10.43 -17.76
CA ALA A 256 30.45 11.22 -16.98
C ALA A 256 30.21 12.58 -17.66
N THR A 257 28.95 13.02 -17.69
CA THR A 257 28.54 14.29 -18.31
C THR A 257 27.60 15.06 -17.40
N GLN A 258 27.47 16.36 -17.62
CA GLN A 258 26.60 17.23 -16.83
C GLN A 258 25.20 17.31 -17.42
N THR A 259 24.20 17.60 -16.58
CA THR A 259 22.82 17.80 -17.04
C THR A 259 22.72 18.91 -18.09
N SER A 260 23.55 19.95 -18.02
CA SER A 260 23.57 21.03 -19.01
C SER A 260 23.92 20.55 -20.41
N ALA A 261 24.85 19.61 -20.56
CA ALA A 261 25.20 19.04 -21.87
C ALA A 261 24.01 18.29 -22.51
N VAL A 262 23.19 17.64 -21.68
CA VAL A 262 21.96 16.96 -22.11
C VAL A 262 20.86 17.96 -22.46
N GLU A 263 20.74 19.04 -21.68
CA GLU A 263 19.83 20.15 -22.00
C GLU A 263 20.19 20.79 -23.35
N ASP A 264 21.48 21.01 -23.61
CA ASP A 264 21.98 21.52 -24.89
C ASP A 264 21.69 20.54 -26.04
N ALA A 265 21.90 19.24 -25.83
CA ALA A 265 21.66 18.21 -26.84
C ALA A 265 20.18 18.02 -27.19
N THR A 266 19.27 18.24 -26.24
CA THR A 266 17.83 17.99 -26.41
C THR A 266 17.00 19.26 -26.62
N GLY A 267 17.52 20.42 -26.24
CA GLY A 267 16.76 21.67 -26.13
C GLY A 267 15.75 21.69 -24.97
N ILE A 268 15.76 20.70 -24.07
CA ILE A 268 14.81 20.58 -22.96
C ILE A 268 15.46 21.03 -21.66
N SER A 269 15.38 22.32 -21.33
CA SER A 269 15.91 22.85 -20.07
C SER A 269 14.99 22.57 -18.87
N ASP A 270 15.55 22.57 -17.66
CA ASP A 270 14.94 22.26 -16.34
C ASP A 270 14.36 20.86 -16.16
N ALA A 271 13.85 20.22 -17.21
CA ALA A 271 13.23 18.91 -17.12
C ALA A 271 14.27 17.83 -16.85
N VAL A 272 15.45 17.92 -17.49
CA VAL A 272 16.56 16.96 -17.36
C VAL A 272 16.97 16.81 -15.89
N SER A 273 17.36 17.91 -15.25
CA SER A 273 17.81 17.91 -13.85
C SER A 273 16.78 17.32 -12.88
N ARG A 274 15.48 17.53 -13.16
CA ARG A 274 14.38 16.99 -12.35
C ARG A 274 14.19 15.49 -12.49
N GLN A 275 14.60 14.90 -13.61
CA GLN A 275 14.47 13.46 -13.85
C GLN A 275 15.68 12.66 -13.38
N THR A 276 16.85 13.29 -13.20
CA THR A 276 18.11 12.60 -12.87
C THR A 276 18.00 11.69 -11.64
N ALA A 277 17.32 12.14 -10.57
CA ALA A 277 17.12 11.32 -9.37
C ALA A 277 16.29 10.06 -9.66
N PHE A 278 15.23 10.17 -10.47
CA PHE A 278 14.43 9.02 -10.88
C PHE A 278 15.27 8.06 -11.73
N LEU A 279 15.97 8.58 -12.74
CA LEU A 279 16.81 7.78 -13.65
C LEU A 279 17.93 7.05 -12.90
N ALA A 280 18.52 7.66 -11.88
CA ALA A 280 19.49 6.98 -11.01
C ALA A 280 18.84 5.86 -10.18
N ASP A 281 17.67 6.12 -9.58
CA ASP A 281 16.98 5.13 -8.73
C ASP A 281 16.46 3.91 -9.51
N VAL A 282 16.09 4.07 -10.80
CA VAL A 282 15.76 2.94 -11.69
C VAL A 282 17.00 2.28 -12.33
N GLY A 283 18.21 2.80 -12.10
CA GLY A 283 19.45 2.23 -12.61
C GLY A 283 19.80 2.58 -14.06
N VAL A 284 19.20 3.63 -14.63
CA VAL A 284 19.58 4.17 -15.95
C VAL A 284 20.89 4.96 -15.85
N LEU A 285 21.05 5.73 -14.78
CA LEU A 285 22.23 6.56 -14.53
C LEU A 285 22.99 6.10 -13.28
N ASP A 286 24.31 6.25 -13.33
CA ASP A 286 25.17 6.29 -12.15
C ASP A 286 25.49 7.75 -11.80
N VAL A 287 25.65 8.05 -10.50
CA VAL A 287 25.85 9.41 -9.98
C VAL A 287 27.27 9.54 -9.47
N ASP A 288 28.07 10.40 -10.11
CA ASP A 288 29.43 10.76 -9.66
C ASP A 288 29.48 12.26 -9.32
N GLY A 289 29.07 12.58 -8.09
CA GLY A 289 28.99 13.97 -7.62
C GLY A 289 27.93 14.77 -8.38
N ARG A 290 28.37 15.67 -9.28
CA ARG A 290 27.49 16.49 -10.14
C ARG A 290 27.41 15.99 -11.57
N ASP A 291 28.27 15.04 -11.92
CA ASP A 291 28.30 14.44 -13.23
C ASP A 291 27.56 13.11 -13.16
N HIS A 292 27.02 12.68 -14.29
CA HIS A 292 26.25 11.45 -14.39
C HIS A 292 26.70 10.66 -15.59
N ARG A 293 26.70 9.34 -15.45
CA ARG A 293 27.07 8.41 -16.52
C ARG A 293 25.91 7.46 -16.77
N LEU A 294 25.70 7.06 -18.02
CA LEU A 294 24.81 5.95 -18.30
C LEU A 294 25.40 4.66 -17.73
N THR A 295 24.59 3.87 -17.03
CA THR A 295 24.95 2.47 -16.74
C THR A 295 25.00 1.70 -18.06
N GLU A 296 25.55 0.48 -18.08
CA GLU A 296 25.56 -0.35 -19.30
C GLU A 296 24.13 -0.56 -19.85
N ARG A 297 23.19 -0.97 -18.99
CA ARG A 297 21.76 -1.12 -19.34
C ARG A 297 21.11 0.21 -19.73
N GLY A 298 21.51 1.31 -19.07
CA GLY A 298 21.06 2.66 -19.42
C GLY A 298 21.55 3.09 -20.80
N ALA A 299 22.79 2.74 -21.16
CA ALA A 299 23.38 3.04 -22.46
C ALA A 299 22.68 2.27 -23.58
N ASP A 300 22.39 0.98 -23.40
CA ASP A 300 21.63 0.18 -24.36
C ASP A 300 20.25 0.77 -24.61
N LEU A 301 19.54 1.12 -23.53
CA LEU A 301 18.25 1.77 -23.60
C LEU A 301 18.33 3.13 -24.32
N ALA A 302 19.27 3.99 -23.92
CA ALA A 302 19.39 5.33 -24.47
C ALA A 302 19.81 5.30 -25.94
N ALA A 303 20.69 4.37 -26.34
CA ALA A 303 21.04 4.12 -27.72
C ALA A 303 19.84 3.60 -28.53
N ALA A 304 19.04 2.69 -27.99
CA ALA A 304 17.81 2.23 -28.65
C ALA A 304 16.83 3.38 -28.90
N LEU A 305 16.61 4.25 -27.91
CA LEU A 305 15.76 5.44 -28.06
C LEU A 305 16.32 6.44 -29.08
N ALA A 306 17.63 6.69 -29.06
CA ALA A 306 18.27 7.64 -29.98
C ALA A 306 18.24 7.18 -31.45
N ASN A 307 18.18 5.87 -31.70
CA ASN A 307 18.13 5.27 -33.03
C ASN A 307 16.72 4.78 -33.41
N ASP A 308 15.68 5.24 -32.70
CA ASP A 308 14.27 4.88 -32.91
C ASP A 308 13.96 3.37 -32.90
N ARG A 309 14.77 2.58 -32.18
CA ARG A 309 14.58 1.13 -32.00
C ARG A 309 13.59 0.89 -30.86
N GLN A 310 12.31 1.21 -31.11
CA GLN A 310 11.26 1.23 -30.08
C GLN A 310 11.06 -0.11 -29.37
N ALA A 311 11.19 -1.25 -30.08
CA ALA A 311 11.06 -2.57 -29.49
C ALA A 311 12.17 -2.85 -28.47
N ASP A 312 13.43 -2.59 -28.85
CA ASP A 312 14.59 -2.73 -27.98
C ASP A 312 14.51 -1.79 -26.77
N ALA A 313 14.10 -0.54 -27.01
CA ALA A 313 13.92 0.43 -25.94
C ALA A 313 12.87 -0.02 -24.93
N ARG A 314 11.72 -0.56 -25.39
CA ARG A 314 10.69 -1.13 -24.51
C ARG A 314 11.23 -2.30 -23.69
N ALA A 315 11.94 -3.22 -24.32
CA ALA A 315 12.51 -4.39 -23.65
C ALA A 315 13.53 -3.96 -22.58
N ALA A 316 14.48 -3.09 -22.90
CA ALA A 316 15.47 -2.60 -21.97
C ALA A 316 14.83 -1.84 -20.79
N PHE A 317 13.84 -0.98 -21.06
CA PHE A 317 13.14 -0.23 -20.01
C PHE A 317 12.29 -1.15 -19.11
N ARG A 318 11.65 -2.16 -19.69
CA ARG A 318 10.90 -3.18 -18.95
C ARG A 318 11.76 -3.87 -17.92
N ASP A 319 12.96 -4.28 -18.31
CA ASP A 319 13.85 -5.04 -17.44
C ASP A 319 14.36 -4.17 -16.28
N LEU A 320 14.74 -2.91 -16.54
CA LEU A 320 15.10 -1.94 -15.51
C LEU A 320 13.94 -1.69 -14.53
N LEU A 321 12.73 -1.44 -15.06
CA LEU A 321 11.57 -1.19 -14.21
C LEU A 321 11.10 -2.42 -13.44
N ALA A 322 11.23 -3.63 -13.98
CA ALA A 322 10.82 -4.87 -13.31
C ALA A 322 11.59 -5.12 -12.01
N GLU A 323 12.85 -4.67 -11.93
CA GLU A 323 13.70 -4.79 -10.75
C GLU A 323 13.44 -3.69 -9.71
N TRP A 324 12.95 -2.54 -10.16
CA TRP A 324 12.64 -1.39 -9.32
C TRP A 324 11.62 -1.74 -8.23
N ALA A 325 11.92 -1.37 -6.97
CA ALA A 325 11.17 -1.83 -5.81
C ALA A 325 9.67 -1.42 -5.82
N PRO A 326 9.30 -0.17 -6.18
CA PRO A 326 7.90 0.21 -6.35
C PRO A 326 7.15 -0.67 -7.37
N THR A 327 7.78 -1.01 -8.50
CA THR A 327 7.17 -1.88 -9.52
C THR A 327 6.81 -3.24 -8.95
N ARG A 328 7.73 -3.90 -8.23
CA ARG A 328 7.47 -5.22 -7.64
C ARG A 328 6.31 -5.19 -6.64
N ARG A 329 6.23 -4.13 -5.84
CA ARG A 329 5.14 -3.93 -4.87
C ARG A 329 3.79 -3.70 -5.56
N VAL A 330 3.74 -2.88 -6.61
CA VAL A 330 2.52 -2.66 -7.40
C VAL A 330 2.08 -3.93 -8.11
N ARG A 331 3.01 -4.67 -8.74
CA ARG A 331 2.66 -5.94 -9.40
C ARG A 331 2.11 -6.96 -8.42
N ALA A 332 2.69 -7.08 -7.22
CA ALA A 332 2.18 -7.97 -6.17
C ALA A 332 0.79 -7.55 -5.65
N LEU A 333 0.48 -6.25 -5.67
CA LEU A 333 -0.85 -5.75 -5.31
C LEU A 333 -1.89 -6.05 -6.39
N LEU A 334 -1.51 -5.92 -7.65
CA LEU A 334 -2.37 -6.21 -8.80
C LEU A 334 -2.51 -7.73 -9.06
N ASP A 335 -1.75 -8.56 -8.36
CA ASP A 335 -1.83 -10.02 -8.43
C ASP A 335 -3.11 -10.52 -7.74
N GLY A 336 -4.24 -10.38 -8.44
CA GLY A 336 -5.54 -10.86 -7.98
C GLY A 336 -6.72 -10.02 -8.47
N GLU A 337 -6.52 -8.72 -8.71
CA GLU A 337 -7.62 -7.84 -9.12
C GLU A 337 -7.12 -6.61 -9.93
N PRO A 338 -7.73 -6.31 -11.09
CA PRO A 338 -7.42 -5.08 -11.82
C PRO A 338 -7.82 -3.84 -11.02
N MET A 339 -6.98 -2.81 -11.03
CA MET A 339 -7.30 -1.53 -10.38
C MET A 339 -7.40 -0.39 -11.38
N SER A 340 -8.34 0.52 -11.16
CA SER A 340 -8.44 1.74 -11.96
C SER A 340 -7.24 2.67 -11.72
N ALA A 341 -6.98 3.61 -12.64
CA ALA A 341 -5.98 4.65 -12.41
C ALA A 341 -6.28 5.46 -11.13
N THR A 342 -7.55 5.73 -10.86
CA THR A 342 -8.00 6.53 -9.71
C THR A 342 -7.62 5.86 -8.39
N ASP A 343 -7.73 4.53 -8.33
CA ASP A 343 -7.43 3.76 -7.11
C ASP A 343 -5.93 3.45 -6.99
N LEU A 344 -5.25 3.21 -8.11
CA LEU A 344 -3.83 2.86 -8.12
C LEU A 344 -2.91 4.06 -7.82
N LEU A 345 -3.26 5.27 -8.26
CA LEU A 345 -2.40 6.46 -8.07
C LEU A 345 -2.12 6.80 -6.59
N PRO A 346 -3.11 6.84 -5.67
CA PRO A 346 -2.85 7.05 -4.24
C PRO A 346 -1.96 5.96 -3.63
N VAL A 347 -2.13 4.70 -4.05
CA VAL A 347 -1.32 3.59 -3.56
C VAL A 347 0.12 3.74 -4.02
N LEU A 348 0.34 4.04 -5.30
CA LEU A 348 1.66 4.29 -5.87
C LEU A 348 2.36 5.48 -5.20
N ALA A 349 1.61 6.57 -4.95
CA ALA A 349 2.13 7.72 -4.21
C ALA A 349 2.62 7.32 -2.81
N GLY A 350 1.82 6.54 -2.08
CA GLY A 350 2.19 6.01 -0.76
C GLY A 350 3.40 5.07 -0.81
N LEU A 351 3.51 4.22 -1.83
CA LEU A 351 4.65 3.31 -2.02
C LEU A 351 5.95 4.05 -2.33
N ALA A 352 5.87 5.18 -3.04
CA ALA A 352 7.02 5.99 -3.42
C ALA A 352 7.32 7.13 -2.44
N GLY A 353 6.49 7.33 -1.40
CA GLY A 353 6.69 8.36 -0.38
C GLY A 353 6.29 9.78 -0.82
N HIS A 354 5.37 9.92 -1.77
CA HIS A 354 4.93 11.24 -2.29
C HIS A 354 3.48 11.55 -1.90
N ASP A 355 3.19 12.86 -1.85
CA ASP A 355 1.85 13.41 -1.63
C ASP A 355 1.10 13.53 -2.97
N PRO A 356 0.03 12.74 -3.21
CA PRO A 356 -0.71 12.73 -4.48
C PRO A 356 -1.53 14.00 -4.75
N ASP A 357 -1.69 14.87 -3.75
CA ASP A 357 -2.44 16.13 -3.90
C ASP A 357 -1.62 17.20 -4.65
N ARG A 358 -0.29 17.05 -4.65
CA ARG A 358 0.60 17.93 -5.41
C ARG A 358 0.46 17.63 -6.90
N GLU A 359 0.07 18.63 -7.67
CA GLU A 359 -0.13 18.51 -9.12
C GLU A 359 1.06 17.86 -9.85
N ARG A 360 2.29 18.30 -9.53
CA ARG A 360 3.52 17.74 -10.14
C ARG A 360 3.73 16.25 -9.82
N VAL A 361 3.38 15.82 -8.61
CA VAL A 361 3.45 14.41 -8.20
C VAL A 361 2.42 13.62 -9.01
N ARG A 362 1.18 14.12 -9.10
CA ARG A 362 0.11 13.46 -9.87
C ARG A 362 0.47 13.28 -11.34
N VAL A 363 1.04 14.30 -11.98
CA VAL A 363 1.55 14.20 -13.36
C VAL A 363 2.65 13.14 -13.44
N GLY A 364 3.60 13.18 -12.51
CA GLY A 364 4.67 12.19 -12.41
C GLY A 364 4.23 10.74 -12.28
N LEU A 365 3.25 10.49 -11.42
CA LEU A 365 2.67 9.17 -11.21
C LEU A 365 1.94 8.67 -12.46
N ARG A 366 1.22 9.55 -13.19
CA ARG A 366 0.59 9.19 -14.47
C ARG A 366 1.63 8.84 -15.53
N THR A 367 2.68 9.64 -15.64
CA THR A 367 3.81 9.36 -16.53
C THR A 367 4.44 8.01 -16.23
N LEU A 368 4.55 7.65 -14.95
CA LEU A 368 5.06 6.34 -14.54
C LEU A 368 4.10 5.19 -14.93
N LEU A 369 2.78 5.36 -14.81
CA LEU A 369 1.81 4.37 -15.29
C LEU A 369 1.86 4.22 -16.82
N ASP A 370 1.98 5.33 -17.55
CA ASP A 370 2.12 5.33 -19.01
C ASP A 370 3.42 4.63 -19.43
N LEU A 371 4.51 4.84 -18.68
CA LEU A 371 5.80 4.21 -18.90
C LEU A 371 5.76 2.70 -18.62
N TRP A 372 5.14 2.28 -17.51
CA TRP A 372 4.93 0.86 -17.21
C TRP A 372 4.09 0.16 -18.26
N THR A 373 3.05 0.83 -18.77
CA THR A 373 2.20 0.30 -19.83
C THR A 373 2.96 0.18 -21.14
N TRP A 374 3.67 1.24 -21.53
CA TRP A 374 4.47 1.24 -22.77
C TRP A 374 5.59 0.19 -22.74
N ALA A 375 6.23 -0.03 -21.59
CA ALA A 375 7.26 -1.05 -21.41
C ALA A 375 6.69 -2.48 -21.24
N GLY A 376 5.37 -2.67 -21.16
CA GLY A 376 4.77 -3.99 -20.91
C GLY A 376 5.03 -4.54 -19.51
N VAL A 377 5.29 -3.66 -18.53
CA VAL A 377 5.38 -4.01 -17.10
C VAL A 377 3.99 -4.17 -16.51
N LEU A 378 3.05 -3.35 -16.96
CA LEU A 378 1.61 -3.42 -16.66
C LEU A 378 0.84 -3.50 -17.97
N ASP A 379 -0.28 -4.22 -17.96
CA ASP A 379 -1.26 -4.19 -19.03
C ASP A 379 -2.41 -3.25 -18.66
N ARG A 380 -3.04 -2.63 -19.66
CA ARG A 380 -4.23 -1.80 -19.48
C ARG A 380 -5.42 -2.43 -20.21
N THR A 381 -6.47 -2.72 -19.46
CA THR A 381 -7.73 -3.24 -20.00
C THR A 381 -8.47 -2.18 -20.82
N ASP A 382 -9.43 -2.60 -21.64
CA ASP A 382 -10.32 -1.70 -22.41
C ASP A 382 -11.09 -0.72 -21.52
N ARG A 383 -11.33 -1.09 -20.26
CA ARG A 383 -11.98 -0.23 -19.24
C ARG A 383 -11.01 0.71 -18.53
N GLY A 384 -9.74 0.70 -18.92
CA GLY A 384 -8.70 1.55 -18.38
C GLY A 384 -8.14 1.10 -17.02
N ALA A 385 -8.50 -0.09 -16.54
CA ALA A 385 -7.91 -0.68 -15.34
C ALA A 385 -6.57 -1.37 -15.65
N TYR A 386 -5.65 -1.36 -14.70
CA TYR A 386 -4.31 -1.92 -14.81
C TYR A 386 -4.24 -3.33 -14.25
N LEU A 387 -3.45 -4.18 -14.89
CA LEU A 387 -3.14 -5.55 -14.50
C LEU A 387 -1.61 -5.73 -14.51
N PRO A 388 -1.05 -6.72 -13.78
CA PRO A 388 0.35 -7.08 -13.96
C PRO A 388 0.56 -7.45 -15.43
N GLY A 389 1.56 -6.84 -16.06
CA GLY A 389 1.90 -7.17 -17.44
C GLY A 389 2.18 -8.65 -17.51
N ARG A 390 1.54 -9.35 -18.46
CA ARG A 390 1.95 -10.70 -18.78
C ARG A 390 3.39 -10.59 -19.21
N VAL A 391 4.29 -11.23 -18.45
CA VAL A 391 5.60 -11.57 -19.01
C VAL A 391 5.22 -12.49 -20.16
N GLU A 392 5.11 -11.95 -21.37
CA GLU A 392 5.05 -12.75 -22.57
C GLU A 392 6.27 -13.63 -22.45
N ALA A 393 6.04 -14.88 -22.07
CA ALA A 393 7.08 -15.78 -21.64
C ALA A 393 7.80 -16.27 -22.89
N ALA A 394 8.35 -15.35 -23.69
CA ALA A 394 8.69 -15.52 -25.10
C ALA A 394 7.86 -16.67 -25.67
N SER A 395 6.52 -16.57 -25.54
CA SER A 395 5.66 -17.52 -26.22
C SER A 395 6.05 -17.29 -27.65
N GLN A 396 6.82 -18.24 -28.20
CA GLN A 396 7.09 -18.34 -29.61
C GLN A 396 5.74 -18.13 -30.24
N SER A 397 5.51 -16.94 -30.77
CA SER A 397 4.26 -16.60 -31.40
C SER A 397 4.19 -17.56 -32.57
N SER A 398 3.55 -18.70 -32.37
CA SER A 398 2.98 -19.47 -33.44
C SER A 398 1.92 -18.55 -33.99
N VAL A 399 2.33 -17.66 -34.89
CA VAL A 399 1.42 -16.94 -35.76
C VAL A 399 0.76 -18.04 -36.56
N ALA A 400 -0.41 -18.49 -36.10
CA ALA A 400 -1.25 -19.38 -36.88
C ALA A 400 -1.79 -18.53 -38.03
N VAL A 401 -1.00 -18.43 -39.11
CA VAL A 401 -1.48 -17.87 -40.38
C VAL A 401 -2.48 -18.89 -40.92
N GLY A 402 -3.77 -18.62 -40.72
CA GLY A 402 -4.83 -19.35 -41.40
C GLY A 402 -4.79 -18.98 -42.88
N LEU A 403 -4.05 -19.75 -43.70
CA LEU A 403 -4.15 -19.68 -45.15
C LEU A 403 -5.38 -20.46 -45.58
N GLU A 404 -6.40 -19.76 -46.03
CA GLU A 404 -7.58 -20.38 -46.65
C GLU A 404 -7.21 -20.71 -48.12
N LEU A 405 -6.61 -21.88 -48.33
CA LEU A 405 -6.22 -22.37 -49.66
C LEU A 405 -7.42 -23.04 -50.34
N THR A 406 -7.84 -22.48 -51.47
CA THR A 406 -8.79 -23.13 -52.38
C THR A 406 -8.15 -24.34 -53.05
N ILE A 407 -8.93 -25.43 -53.22
CA ILE A 407 -8.52 -26.84 -53.34
C ILE A 407 -7.67 -27.25 -54.57
N ASP A 408 -7.31 -26.33 -55.48
CA ASP A 408 -6.58 -26.67 -56.72
C ASP A 408 -5.08 -26.27 -56.72
N VAL A 409 -4.46 -26.10 -55.54
CA VAL A 409 -3.02 -25.76 -55.45
C VAL A 409 -2.16 -27.03 -55.40
N ASP A 410 -1.12 -27.08 -56.23
CA ASP A 410 -0.16 -28.17 -56.25
C ASP A 410 0.58 -28.25 -54.90
N PRO A 411 0.71 -29.45 -54.29
CA PRO A 411 1.45 -29.62 -53.03
C PRO A 411 2.88 -29.08 -53.06
N ASP A 412 3.56 -29.09 -54.22
CA ASP A 412 4.93 -28.57 -54.34
C ASP A 412 4.96 -27.02 -54.21
N ASP A 413 3.92 -26.32 -54.65
CA ASP A 413 3.80 -24.86 -54.51
C ASP A 413 3.56 -24.45 -53.06
N VAL A 414 2.81 -25.25 -52.31
CA VAL A 414 2.62 -25.03 -50.87
C VAL A 414 3.94 -25.18 -50.12
N GLU A 415 4.74 -26.19 -50.46
CA GLU A 415 6.04 -26.39 -49.81
C GLU A 415 7.04 -25.27 -50.16
N ASN A 416 7.03 -24.81 -51.41
CA ASN A 416 7.83 -23.66 -51.85
C ASN A 416 7.41 -22.35 -51.15
N LEU A 417 6.11 -22.11 -50.99
CA LEU A 417 5.58 -20.96 -50.27
C LEU A 417 5.99 -20.99 -48.79
N VAL A 418 5.88 -22.14 -48.12
CA VAL A 418 6.31 -22.30 -46.73
C VAL A 418 7.81 -22.06 -46.59
N ARG A 419 8.64 -22.57 -47.50
CA ARG A 419 10.09 -22.29 -47.49
C ARG A 419 10.41 -20.83 -47.75
N ALA A 420 9.67 -20.16 -48.65
CA ALA A 420 9.85 -18.73 -48.93
C ALA A 420 9.52 -17.89 -47.69
N ILE A 421 8.40 -18.18 -47.01
CA ILE A 421 8.02 -17.52 -45.75
C ILE A 421 9.07 -17.78 -44.66
N GLN A 422 9.53 -19.02 -44.50
CA GLN A 422 10.56 -19.35 -43.51
C GLN A 422 11.90 -18.67 -43.78
N ARG A 423 12.29 -18.52 -45.05
CA ARG A 423 13.52 -17.82 -45.44
C ARG A 423 13.40 -16.31 -45.22
N GLY A 424 12.26 -15.71 -45.59
CA GLY A 424 12.00 -14.28 -45.36
C GLY A 424 11.83 -13.88 -43.90
N LEU A 425 11.45 -14.82 -43.01
CA LEU A 425 11.39 -14.58 -41.56
C LEU A 425 12.75 -14.76 -40.85
N ALA A 426 13.72 -15.41 -41.50
CA ALA A 426 15.06 -15.61 -40.94
C ALA A 426 16.03 -14.47 -41.28
N GLU A 427 15.69 -13.66 -42.29
CA GLU A 427 16.47 -12.51 -42.73
C GLU A 427 15.69 -11.23 -42.37
N ASP A 428 16.13 -10.51 -41.35
CA ASP A 428 15.51 -9.29 -40.79
C ASP A 428 15.56 -8.06 -41.74
N ASP A 429 15.70 -8.28 -43.05
CA ASP A 429 15.81 -7.24 -44.07
C ASP A 429 14.66 -7.37 -45.08
N LEU A 430 13.46 -6.91 -44.67
CA LEU A 430 12.29 -6.76 -45.53
C LEU A 430 12.42 -5.52 -46.44
N SER A 431 13.55 -5.36 -47.12
CA SER A 431 13.67 -4.43 -48.22
C SER A 431 13.64 -5.21 -49.54
N THR A 432 12.45 -5.22 -50.17
CA THR A 432 12.22 -5.60 -51.58
C THR A 432 12.16 -7.11 -51.88
N VAL A 433 11.00 -7.73 -51.65
CA VAL A 433 10.59 -8.93 -52.41
C VAL A 433 9.58 -8.49 -53.47
N GLU A 434 10.05 -8.13 -54.66
CA GLU A 434 9.22 -8.10 -55.86
C GLU A 434 9.00 -9.55 -56.28
N ALA A 435 7.83 -10.10 -55.96
CA ALA A 435 7.40 -11.38 -56.51
C ALA A 435 6.87 -11.14 -57.93
N ASP A 436 7.72 -11.39 -58.93
CA ASP A 436 7.29 -11.60 -60.31
C ASP A 436 6.45 -12.89 -60.35
N LEU A 437 5.13 -12.73 -60.32
CA LEU A 437 4.18 -13.79 -60.63
C LEU A 437 3.77 -13.63 -62.08
N ASP A 438 4.47 -14.34 -62.97
CA ASP A 438 4.04 -14.52 -64.35
C ASP A 438 2.80 -15.43 -64.36
N PHE A 439 1.65 -14.85 -64.72
CA PHE A 439 0.44 -15.60 -65.05
C PHE A 439 0.42 -15.85 -66.55
N ASP A 440 0.67 -17.10 -66.97
CA ASP A 440 0.38 -17.53 -68.34
C ASP A 440 -1.14 -17.73 -68.51
N GLU A 441 -1.69 -17.14 -69.58
CA GLU A 441 -3.13 -17.04 -69.92
C GLU A 441 -3.71 -18.29 -70.60
#